data_AF-A0A812XPQ6-F1
#
_entry.id   AF-A0A812XPQ6-F1
#
_cell.length_a   1.000
_cell.length_b   1.000
_cell.length_c   1.000
_cell.angle_alpha   90.00
_cell.angle_beta   90.00
_cell.angle_gamma   90.00
#
_symmetry.space_group_name_H-M   'P 1'
#
loop_
_entity.id
_entity.type
_entity.pdbx_description
1 polymer ?
#
loop_
_entity_poly.entity_id
_entity_poly.type
_entity_poly.pdbx_seq_one_letter_code
_entity_poly.pdbx_strand_id
1 'polypeptide(L)'
;LGDLAALKKFTPPGFDWTQTDDECPHCTPLQDAIVNGLICQTKRESSPAMIEWMLQQGADPQQKFSTSNTTWSTMLWKRSDTEGSKTKVTVPYAGHSSISFILAWLKALQESSLDWSSAQRYLEEVMSLFAQNPAQEFVTVQPSFLDQWEAVLEMTDTHNVTFETADGEVTAHDHILMATSPVLRAMLQSTMKEGSNKRVQIKDSPSAGVSLFLEMLYTTATRTEPDYRTVLAALDLAHRWQVQTVLPLLESGLLGLLSVDSFAAIAEAAALKGLERLQRSCASFGTKSTEVQDMLKKGSLPSVVCKLLGQHTEVSLEQQARKKRKFFQ
;
A
#
# COMPACT_ATOMS: atom_id res chain seq x y z
N LEU A 1 14.97 4.62 7.03
CA LEU A 1 15.75 3.47 6.50
C LEU A 1 17.21 3.53 6.98
N GLY A 2 17.57 2.91 8.10
CA GLY A 2 18.95 2.93 8.60
C GLY A 2 19.32 1.82 9.58
N ASP A 3 18.37 0.95 9.90
CA ASP A 3 18.54 -0.21 10.78
C ASP A 3 17.84 -1.39 10.12
N LEU A 4 18.62 -2.42 9.76
CA LEU A 4 18.13 -3.65 9.13
C LEU A 4 17.18 -4.42 10.05
N ALA A 5 17.40 -4.37 11.37
CA ALA A 5 16.53 -5.06 12.33
C ALA A 5 15.13 -4.43 12.36
N ALA A 6 15.07 -3.10 12.36
CA ALA A 6 13.80 -2.38 12.22
C ALA A 6 13.13 -2.67 10.87
N LEU A 7 13.90 -2.65 9.77
CA LEU A 7 13.34 -2.92 8.45
C LEU A 7 12.72 -4.31 8.36
N LYS A 8 13.42 -5.34 8.84
CA LYS A 8 12.89 -6.72 8.92
C LYS A 8 11.65 -6.84 9.79
N LYS A 9 11.59 -6.09 10.89
CA LYS A 9 10.48 -6.15 11.84
C LYS A 9 9.20 -5.50 11.31
N PHE A 10 9.33 -4.45 10.50
CA PHE A 10 8.21 -3.59 10.12
C PHE A 10 7.83 -3.67 8.64
N THR A 11 8.57 -4.40 7.81
CA THR A 11 8.19 -4.64 6.42
C THR A 11 7.19 -5.81 6.34
N PRO A 12 5.96 -5.60 5.85
CA PRO A 12 4.98 -6.66 5.70
C PRO A 12 5.35 -7.66 4.59
N PRO A 13 4.88 -8.91 4.65
CA PRO A 13 4.96 -9.84 3.53
C PRO A 13 4.30 -9.25 2.27
N GLY A 14 4.97 -9.33 1.11
CA GLY A 14 4.47 -8.75 -0.14
C GLY A 14 4.49 -7.22 -0.17
N PHE A 15 5.37 -6.59 0.61
CA PHE A 15 5.59 -5.15 0.55
C PHE A 15 5.83 -4.69 -0.90
N ASP A 16 5.06 -3.69 -1.32
CA ASP A 16 5.20 -3.09 -2.64
C ASP A 16 6.49 -2.25 -2.69
N TRP A 17 7.53 -2.79 -3.31
CA TRP A 17 8.82 -2.11 -3.51
C TRP A 17 8.78 -1.02 -4.58
N THR A 18 7.64 -0.83 -5.25
CA THR A 18 7.43 0.24 -6.22
C THR A 18 6.78 1.48 -5.59
N GLN A 19 6.22 1.36 -4.38
CA GLN A 19 5.56 2.46 -3.69
C GLN A 19 6.56 3.54 -3.28
N THR A 20 6.13 4.81 -3.35
CA THR A 20 6.90 5.94 -2.84
C THR A 20 6.38 6.39 -1.49
N ASP A 21 7.28 6.83 -0.60
CA ASP A 21 6.92 7.42 0.68
C ASP A 21 6.29 8.82 0.47
N ASP A 22 5.35 9.23 1.32
CA ASP A 22 4.84 10.61 1.37
C ASP A 22 5.97 11.61 1.68
N GLU A 23 6.98 11.19 2.45
CA GLU A 23 8.17 12.00 2.75
C GLU A 23 9.19 12.03 1.60
N CYS A 24 9.19 11.00 0.74
CA CYS A 24 10.11 10.87 -0.38
C CYS A 24 9.38 10.39 -1.65
N PRO A 25 8.47 11.22 -2.22
CA PRO A 25 7.57 10.82 -3.31
C PRO A 25 8.27 10.67 -4.68
N HIS A 26 9.60 10.74 -4.70
CA HIS A 26 10.41 10.97 -5.90
C HIS A 26 11.46 9.89 -6.17
N CYS A 27 11.50 8.82 -5.36
CA CYS A 27 12.37 7.68 -5.60
C CYS A 27 11.77 6.39 -5.02
N THR A 28 12.24 5.24 -5.51
CA THR A 28 11.84 3.94 -4.95
C THR A 28 12.52 3.71 -3.60
N PRO A 29 11.99 2.83 -2.72
CA PRO A 29 12.63 2.48 -1.46
C PRO A 29 14.07 1.99 -1.65
N LEU A 30 14.32 1.24 -2.74
CA LEU A 30 15.66 0.77 -3.11
C LEU A 30 16.60 1.92 -3.46
N GLN A 31 16.14 2.92 -4.22
CA GLN A 31 16.91 4.14 -4.51
C GLN A 31 17.19 4.95 -3.23
N ASP A 32 16.21 5.08 -2.33
CA ASP A 32 16.40 5.78 -1.05
C ASP A 32 17.45 5.09 -0.16
N ALA A 33 17.42 3.76 -0.09
CA ALA A 33 18.42 2.98 0.64
C ALA A 33 19.85 3.22 0.10
N ILE A 34 20.01 3.23 -1.23
CA ILE A 34 21.28 3.50 -1.89
C ILE A 34 21.77 4.91 -1.52
N VAL A 35 20.89 5.92 -1.64
CA VAL A 35 21.22 7.31 -1.35
C VAL A 35 21.61 7.51 0.11
N ASN A 36 20.91 6.88 1.05
CA ASN A 36 21.23 6.96 2.47
C ASN A 36 22.68 6.52 2.76
N GLY A 37 23.15 5.41 2.18
CA GLY A 37 24.56 4.98 2.32
C GLY A 37 25.55 5.84 1.53
N LEU A 38 25.09 6.49 0.46
CA LEU A 38 25.91 7.41 -0.33
C LEU A 38 26.19 8.72 0.44
N ILE A 39 25.15 9.33 1.02
CA ILE A 39 25.25 10.65 1.69
C ILE A 39 25.71 10.56 3.14
N CYS A 40 25.45 9.44 3.82
CA CYS A 40 25.73 9.29 5.25
C CYS A 40 26.82 8.23 5.47
N GLN A 41 28.02 8.69 5.86
CA GLN A 41 29.16 7.80 6.10
C GLN A 41 28.87 6.72 7.15
N THR A 42 28.16 7.05 8.23
CA THR A 42 27.81 6.08 9.28
C THR A 42 26.81 5.03 8.83
N LYS A 43 26.00 5.32 7.80
CA LYS A 43 25.07 4.34 7.21
C LYS A 43 25.71 3.53 6.08
N ARG A 44 26.87 3.95 5.55
CA ARG A 44 27.51 3.31 4.40
C ARG A 44 27.86 1.85 4.68
N GLU A 45 28.30 1.54 5.90
CA GLU A 45 28.68 0.18 6.29
C GLU A 45 27.47 -0.76 6.47
N SER A 46 26.33 -0.22 6.92
CA SER A 46 25.11 -1.01 7.13
C SER A 46 24.20 -1.10 5.90
N SER A 47 24.40 -0.23 4.90
CA SER A 47 23.55 -0.15 3.71
C SER A 47 23.62 -1.38 2.79
N PRO A 48 24.79 -2.00 2.52
CA PRO A 48 24.87 -3.19 1.66
C PRO A 48 23.99 -4.34 2.14
N ALA A 49 24.05 -4.68 3.44
CA ALA A 49 23.25 -5.74 4.04
C ALA A 49 21.73 -5.45 3.98
N MET A 50 21.37 -4.16 4.04
CA MET A 50 19.98 -3.73 3.88
C MET A 50 19.51 -3.85 2.44
N ILE A 51 20.31 -3.39 1.48
CA ILE A 51 20.02 -3.49 0.04
C ILE A 51 19.91 -4.95 -0.38
N GLU A 52 20.84 -5.81 0.03
CA GLU A 52 20.79 -7.24 -0.24
C GLU A 52 19.48 -7.87 0.25
N TRP A 53 19.09 -7.55 1.49
CA TRP A 53 17.82 -8.04 2.03
C TRP A 53 16.62 -7.52 1.23
N MET A 54 16.60 -6.25 0.81
CA MET A 54 15.52 -5.71 -0.03
C MET A 54 15.41 -6.45 -1.37
N LEU A 55 16.54 -6.77 -2.01
CA LEU A 55 16.56 -7.58 -3.24
C LEU A 55 15.97 -8.97 -2.99
N GLN A 56 16.33 -9.61 -1.87
CA GLN A 56 15.77 -10.92 -1.48
C GLN A 56 14.26 -10.86 -1.18
N GLN A 57 13.72 -9.70 -0.84
CA GLN A 57 12.29 -9.49 -0.62
C GLN A 57 11.54 -9.05 -1.89
N GLY A 58 12.19 -9.01 -3.05
CA GLY A 58 11.56 -8.71 -4.34
C GLY A 58 11.70 -7.26 -4.81
N ALA A 59 12.59 -6.46 -4.22
CA ALA A 59 12.91 -5.16 -4.77
C ALA A 59 13.63 -5.32 -6.12
N ASP A 60 13.05 -4.81 -7.20
CA ASP A 60 13.64 -4.91 -8.53
C ASP A 60 14.58 -3.72 -8.83
N PRO A 61 15.89 -3.95 -9.05
CA PRO A 61 16.84 -2.90 -9.40
C PRO A 61 16.65 -2.33 -10.83
N GLN A 62 15.89 -3.01 -11.69
CA GLN A 62 15.52 -2.55 -13.03
C GLN A 62 14.25 -1.69 -13.05
N GLN A 63 13.44 -1.74 -11.99
CA GLN A 63 12.23 -0.95 -11.87
C GLN A 63 12.53 0.53 -12.06
N LYS A 64 11.91 1.13 -13.09
CA LYS A 64 11.99 2.56 -13.35
C LYS A 64 10.90 3.29 -12.57
N PHE A 65 11.26 4.43 -12.00
CA PHE A 65 10.27 5.34 -11.45
C PHE A 65 9.53 6.07 -12.58
N SER A 66 8.19 5.99 -12.57
CA SER A 66 7.34 6.37 -13.72
C SER A 66 6.80 7.81 -13.70
N THR A 67 6.99 8.61 -12.64
CA THR A 67 6.44 9.98 -12.68
C THR A 67 7.43 10.97 -13.30
N SER A 68 7.01 11.53 -14.43
CA SER A 68 7.83 12.29 -15.39
C SER A 68 7.96 13.80 -15.07
N ASN A 69 7.50 14.26 -13.90
CA ASN A 69 7.40 15.70 -13.59
C ASN A 69 8.17 16.16 -12.34
N THR A 70 9.08 15.34 -11.82
CA THR A 70 9.83 15.71 -10.61
C THR A 70 11.20 16.32 -10.97
N THR A 71 11.51 17.49 -10.41
CA THR A 71 12.85 18.13 -10.51
C THR A 71 13.77 17.71 -9.36
N TRP A 72 13.41 16.65 -8.63
CA TRP A 72 14.12 16.24 -7.43
C TRP A 72 15.42 15.50 -7.77
N SER A 73 16.47 15.88 -7.06
CA SER A 73 17.82 15.36 -7.24
C SER A 73 18.51 15.22 -5.90
N THR A 74 19.36 14.21 -5.76
CA THR A 74 20.23 14.07 -4.60
C THR A 74 21.55 14.77 -4.84
N MET A 75 22.07 15.41 -3.79
CA MET A 75 23.33 16.13 -3.81
C MET A 75 24.31 15.50 -2.83
N LEU A 76 25.53 15.24 -3.31
CA LEU A 76 26.65 14.84 -2.46
C LEU A 76 27.63 16.00 -2.34
N TRP A 77 27.97 16.35 -1.10
CA TRP A 77 28.82 17.50 -0.79
C TRP A 77 30.19 17.05 -0.27
N LYS A 78 31.28 17.67 -0.75
CA LYS A 78 32.60 17.48 -0.18
C LYS A 78 32.88 18.56 0.87
N ARG A 79 32.81 18.18 2.16
CA ARG A 79 32.96 19.12 3.29
C ARG A 79 34.40 19.57 3.57
N SER A 80 35.40 18.92 2.95
CA SER A 80 36.81 19.23 3.15
C SER A 80 37.32 20.41 2.30
N ASP A 81 36.45 21.02 1.49
CA ASP A 81 36.79 22.13 0.61
C ASP A 81 36.58 23.46 1.37
N THR A 82 37.68 24.10 1.77
CA THR A 82 37.70 25.31 2.60
C THR A 82 37.50 26.62 1.82
N GLU A 83 37.44 26.58 0.49
CA GLU A 83 37.11 27.74 -0.35
C GLU A 83 35.64 27.65 -0.77
N GLY A 84 34.83 28.57 -0.22
CA GLY A 84 33.39 28.60 -0.40
C GLY A 84 32.97 28.56 -1.87
N SER A 85 32.25 27.50 -2.21
CA SER A 85 31.50 27.23 -3.45
C SER A 85 32.18 26.30 -4.46
N LYS A 86 31.43 25.24 -4.76
CA LYS A 86 31.62 24.23 -5.82
C LYS A 86 32.54 23.07 -5.44
N THR A 87 31.95 22.05 -4.85
CA THR A 87 32.22 20.65 -5.21
C THR A 87 31.08 19.75 -4.75
N LYS A 88 29.90 20.00 -5.34
CA LYS A 88 28.73 19.14 -5.19
C LYS A 88 28.52 18.34 -6.48
N VAL A 89 28.23 17.06 -6.32
CA VAL A 89 27.77 16.21 -7.42
C VAL A 89 26.27 16.01 -7.25
N THR A 90 25.51 16.12 -8.33
CA THR A 90 24.05 16.08 -8.29
C THR A 90 23.54 15.14 -9.36
N VAL A 91 22.65 14.23 -8.98
CA VAL A 91 22.00 13.29 -9.91
C VAL A 91 20.49 13.32 -9.68
N PRO A 92 19.69 13.54 -10.72
CA PRO A 92 18.23 13.50 -10.62
C PRO A 92 17.75 12.07 -10.37
N TYR A 93 16.64 11.92 -9.66
CA TYR A 93 16.00 10.60 -9.49
C TYR A 93 15.15 10.21 -10.72
N ALA A 94 14.52 11.20 -11.35
CA ALA A 94 13.58 11.00 -12.44
C ALA A 94 14.21 10.25 -13.62
N GLY A 95 13.47 9.28 -14.16
CA GLY A 95 13.87 8.50 -15.33
C GLY A 95 14.89 7.39 -15.08
N HIS A 96 15.38 7.23 -13.84
CA HIS A 96 16.33 6.20 -13.49
C HIS A 96 15.67 4.99 -12.80
N SER A 97 16.08 3.79 -13.20
CA SER A 97 16.08 2.61 -12.33
C SER A 97 17.26 2.67 -11.35
N SER A 98 17.29 1.83 -10.30
CA SER A 98 18.42 1.77 -9.37
C SER A 98 19.75 1.50 -10.08
N ILE A 99 19.77 0.61 -11.09
CA ILE A 99 20.96 0.36 -11.91
C ILE A 99 21.41 1.63 -12.63
N SER A 100 20.52 2.24 -13.41
CA SER A 100 20.88 3.44 -14.19
C SER A 100 21.21 4.63 -13.31
N PHE A 101 20.65 4.69 -12.09
CA PHE A 101 20.92 5.71 -11.09
C PHE A 101 22.33 5.57 -10.53
N ILE A 102 22.77 4.36 -10.17
CA ILE A 102 24.16 4.12 -9.74
C ILE A 102 25.14 4.45 -10.87
N LEU A 103 24.85 4.04 -12.09
CA LEU A 103 25.69 4.37 -13.25
C LEU A 103 25.81 5.89 -13.46
N ALA A 104 24.69 6.62 -13.31
CA ALA A 104 24.70 8.08 -13.39
C ALA A 104 25.56 8.71 -12.28
N TRP A 105 25.49 8.18 -11.06
CA TRP A 105 26.37 8.61 -9.96
C TRP A 105 27.84 8.32 -10.22
N LEU A 106 28.19 7.10 -10.61
CA LEU A 106 29.59 6.72 -10.91
C LEU A 106 30.17 7.64 -11.98
N LYS A 107 29.42 7.91 -13.05
CA LYS A 107 29.80 8.85 -14.10
C LYS A 107 30.00 10.27 -13.54
N ALA A 108 29.03 10.79 -12.79
CA ALA A 108 29.09 12.15 -12.25
C ALA A 108 30.23 12.34 -11.22
N LEU A 109 30.57 11.30 -10.45
CA LEU A 109 31.71 11.32 -9.53
C LEU A 109 33.05 11.27 -10.27
N GLN A 110 33.15 10.47 -11.35
CA GLN A 110 34.36 10.40 -12.19
C GLN A 110 34.63 11.70 -12.95
N GLU A 111 33.59 12.37 -13.43
CA GLU A 111 33.69 13.66 -14.13
C GLU A 111 34.07 14.81 -13.19
N SER A 112 33.87 14.62 -11.88
CA SER A 112 34.34 15.61 -10.91
C SER A 112 35.85 15.47 -10.70
N SER A 113 36.56 16.59 -10.62
CA SER A 113 38.01 16.63 -10.40
C SER A 113 38.44 16.28 -8.96
N LEU A 114 37.60 15.56 -8.21
CA LEU A 114 37.79 15.27 -6.80
C LEU A 114 37.86 13.78 -6.51
N ASP A 115 38.54 13.44 -5.42
CA ASP A 115 38.53 12.09 -4.88
C ASP A 115 37.16 11.71 -4.27
N TRP A 116 36.45 10.80 -4.92
CA TRP A 116 35.22 10.18 -4.40
C TRP A 116 35.38 8.69 -4.19
N SER A 117 36.60 8.20 -3.99
CA SER A 117 36.91 6.76 -3.95
C SER A 117 36.03 5.96 -2.98
N SER A 118 35.69 6.53 -1.82
CA SER A 118 34.81 5.86 -0.86
C SER A 118 33.35 5.78 -1.33
N ALA A 119 32.85 6.80 -2.03
CA ALA A 119 31.51 6.79 -2.62
C ALA A 119 31.45 5.86 -3.85
N GLN A 120 32.49 5.90 -4.70
CA GLN A 120 32.64 5.00 -5.85
C GLN A 120 32.67 3.54 -5.42
N ARG A 121 33.52 3.19 -4.43
CA ARG A 121 33.61 1.82 -3.90
C ARG A 121 32.28 1.31 -3.37
N TYR A 122 31.54 2.16 -2.63
CA TYR A 122 30.22 1.80 -2.14
C TYR A 122 29.22 1.53 -3.28
N LEU A 123 29.20 2.38 -4.30
CA LEU A 123 28.33 2.20 -5.46
C LEU A 123 28.70 0.94 -6.27
N GLU A 124 29.99 0.65 -6.41
CA GLU A 124 30.49 -0.58 -7.03
C GLU A 124 30.10 -1.83 -6.23
N GLU A 125 30.19 -1.78 -4.91
CA GLU A 125 29.72 -2.84 -4.00
C GLU A 125 28.22 -3.10 -4.19
N VAL A 126 27.40 -2.05 -4.20
CA VAL A 126 25.97 -2.16 -4.46
C VAL A 126 25.67 -2.74 -5.85
N MET A 127 26.40 -2.32 -6.89
CA MET A 127 26.27 -2.91 -8.23
C MET A 127 26.63 -4.39 -8.26
N SER A 128 27.63 -4.81 -7.48
CA SER A 128 27.97 -6.23 -7.31
C SER A 128 26.83 -7.01 -6.66
N LEU A 129 26.14 -6.43 -5.67
CA LEU A 129 24.95 -7.07 -5.07
C LEU A 129 23.84 -7.30 -6.09
N PHE A 130 23.61 -6.35 -7.01
CA PHE A 130 22.64 -6.51 -8.10
C PHE A 130 23.03 -7.63 -9.07
N ALA A 131 24.32 -7.80 -9.34
CA ALA A 131 24.81 -8.88 -10.19
C ALA A 131 24.69 -10.27 -9.52
N GLN A 132 24.86 -10.33 -8.19
CA GLN A 132 24.78 -11.56 -7.40
C GLN A 132 23.35 -11.98 -7.06
N ASN A 133 22.44 -11.01 -7.03
CA ASN A 133 21.01 -11.21 -6.88
C ASN A 133 20.32 -10.74 -8.16
N PRO A 134 20.50 -11.44 -9.30
CA PRO A 134 19.73 -11.12 -10.50
C PRO A 134 18.27 -11.11 -10.07
N ALA A 135 17.54 -10.05 -10.44
CA ALA A 135 16.12 -9.89 -10.13
C ALA A 135 15.46 -11.25 -10.27
N GLN A 136 14.81 -11.74 -9.21
CA GLN A 136 13.97 -12.93 -9.30
C GLN A 136 13.20 -12.78 -10.61
N GLU A 137 13.39 -13.71 -11.56
CA GLU A 137 12.73 -13.61 -12.86
C GLU A 137 11.23 -13.63 -12.58
N PHE A 138 10.63 -12.44 -12.47
CA PHE A 138 9.21 -12.26 -12.47
C PHE A 138 8.81 -12.62 -13.89
N VAL A 139 8.45 -13.89 -14.08
CA VAL A 139 7.86 -14.36 -15.33
C VAL A 139 6.69 -13.44 -15.60
N THR A 140 6.78 -12.69 -16.70
CA THR A 140 5.69 -11.83 -17.13
C THR A 140 4.47 -12.70 -17.36
N VAL A 141 3.44 -12.52 -16.52
CA VAL A 141 2.18 -13.23 -16.67
C VAL A 141 1.55 -12.77 -17.97
N GLN A 142 1.33 -13.69 -18.89
CA GLN A 142 0.65 -13.40 -20.16
C GLN A 142 -0.78 -12.93 -19.86
N PRO A 143 -1.30 -11.89 -20.57
CA PRO A 143 -2.68 -11.42 -20.37
C PRO A 143 -3.72 -12.53 -20.46
N SER A 144 -3.49 -13.53 -21.33
CA SER A 144 -4.34 -14.71 -21.48
C SER A 144 -4.52 -15.56 -20.22
N PHE A 145 -3.66 -15.39 -19.22
CA PHE A 145 -3.83 -16.05 -17.92
C PHE A 145 -4.94 -15.39 -17.10
N LEU A 146 -5.05 -14.06 -17.15
CA LEU A 146 -6.16 -13.34 -16.51
C LEU A 146 -7.49 -13.70 -17.19
N ASP A 147 -7.50 -13.76 -18.53
CA ASP A 147 -8.69 -14.18 -19.29
C ASP A 147 -9.16 -15.59 -18.87
N GLN A 148 -8.25 -16.50 -18.51
CA GLN A 148 -8.61 -17.83 -18.01
C GLN A 148 -9.28 -17.77 -16.64
N TRP A 149 -8.77 -16.97 -15.70
CA TRP A 149 -9.36 -16.84 -14.37
C TRP A 149 -10.70 -16.11 -14.39
N GLU A 150 -10.86 -15.14 -15.29
CA GLU A 150 -12.14 -14.51 -15.57
C GLU A 150 -13.13 -15.53 -16.17
N ALA A 151 -12.70 -16.35 -17.12
CA ALA A 151 -13.55 -17.42 -17.63
C ALA A 151 -13.98 -18.38 -16.52
N VAL A 152 -13.11 -18.71 -15.55
CA VAL A 152 -13.46 -19.51 -14.37
C VAL A 152 -14.47 -18.79 -13.48
N LEU A 153 -14.37 -17.47 -13.28
CA LEU A 153 -15.38 -16.70 -12.54
C LEU A 153 -16.77 -16.74 -13.20
N GLU A 154 -16.80 -16.74 -14.54
CA GLU A 154 -18.04 -16.74 -15.34
C GLU A 154 -18.66 -18.14 -15.50
N MET A 155 -18.00 -19.22 -15.04
CA MET A 155 -18.57 -20.59 -15.00
C MET A 155 -19.62 -20.72 -13.88
N THR A 156 -20.68 -19.93 -13.98
CA THR A 156 -21.73 -19.82 -12.96
C THR A 156 -22.52 -21.12 -12.77
N ASP A 157 -22.54 -22.00 -13.77
CA ASP A 157 -23.13 -23.34 -13.72
C ASP A 157 -22.35 -24.30 -12.81
N THR A 158 -21.06 -24.04 -12.57
CA THR A 158 -20.23 -24.82 -11.65
C THR A 158 -20.14 -24.20 -10.25
N HIS A 159 -20.78 -23.06 -10.02
CA HIS A 159 -20.85 -22.45 -8.69
C HIS A 159 -21.59 -23.35 -7.70
N ASN A 160 -21.03 -23.48 -6.50
CA ASN A 160 -21.55 -24.35 -5.44
C ASN A 160 -21.73 -23.63 -4.10
N VAL A 161 -21.54 -22.31 -4.06
CA VAL A 161 -21.84 -21.44 -2.93
C VAL A 161 -22.73 -20.30 -3.39
N THR A 162 -23.71 -19.92 -2.57
CA THR A 162 -24.59 -18.77 -2.80
C THR A 162 -24.48 -17.77 -1.65
N PHE A 163 -24.20 -16.53 -1.98
CA PHE A 163 -24.28 -15.38 -1.09
C PHE A 163 -25.66 -14.73 -1.20
N GLU A 164 -26.37 -14.66 -0.09
CA GLU A 164 -27.67 -13.99 0.01
C GLU A 164 -27.45 -12.54 0.44
N THR A 165 -27.34 -11.64 -0.54
CA THR A 165 -27.00 -10.22 -0.34
C THR A 165 -28.24 -9.38 -0.02
N ALA A 166 -28.06 -8.06 0.12
CA ALA A 166 -29.14 -7.11 0.40
C ALA A 166 -30.18 -7.01 -0.73
N ASP A 167 -29.74 -7.13 -1.98
CA ASP A 167 -30.51 -6.83 -3.19
C ASP A 167 -30.52 -7.96 -4.23
N GLY A 168 -29.84 -9.07 -3.96
CA GLY A 168 -29.85 -10.24 -4.85
C GLY A 168 -29.03 -11.42 -4.34
N GLU A 169 -28.96 -12.49 -5.14
CA GLU A 169 -28.03 -13.60 -4.90
C GLU A 169 -26.80 -13.44 -5.79
N VAL A 170 -25.62 -13.77 -5.24
CA VAL A 170 -24.36 -13.86 -5.97
C VAL A 170 -23.75 -15.22 -5.70
N THR A 171 -23.19 -15.89 -6.71
CA THR A 171 -22.70 -17.28 -6.58
C THR A 171 -21.19 -17.36 -6.81
N ALA A 172 -20.55 -18.40 -6.26
CA ALA A 172 -19.10 -18.61 -6.39
C ALA A 172 -18.70 -20.08 -6.19
N HIS A 173 -17.41 -20.35 -6.45
CA HIS A 173 -16.75 -21.62 -6.15
C HIS A 173 -16.19 -21.66 -4.71
N ASP A 174 -16.58 -22.66 -3.93
CA ASP A 174 -16.12 -22.83 -2.55
C ASP A 174 -14.60 -22.96 -2.43
N HIS A 175 -13.96 -23.72 -3.31
CA HIS A 175 -12.52 -23.97 -3.23
C HIS A 175 -11.70 -22.69 -3.40
N ILE A 176 -12.14 -21.72 -4.22
CA ILE A 176 -11.52 -20.40 -4.33
C ILE A 176 -11.67 -19.63 -3.01
N LEU A 177 -12.88 -19.62 -2.43
CA LEU A 177 -13.16 -18.97 -1.15
C LEU A 177 -12.33 -19.58 -0.01
N MET A 178 -12.25 -20.90 0.07
CA MET A 178 -11.50 -21.62 1.09
C MET A 178 -9.98 -21.42 0.92
N ALA A 179 -9.48 -21.35 -0.32
CA ALA A 179 -8.07 -21.11 -0.61
C ALA A 179 -7.62 -19.71 -0.16
N THR A 180 -8.49 -18.71 -0.31
CA THR A 180 -8.17 -17.29 -0.10
C THR A 180 -8.49 -16.77 1.31
N SER A 181 -9.37 -17.46 2.05
CA SER A 181 -9.81 -17.02 3.38
C SER A 181 -9.85 -18.17 4.40
N PRO A 182 -9.14 -18.04 5.54
CA PRO A 182 -9.28 -19.01 6.63
C PRO A 182 -10.68 -18.97 7.26
N VAL A 183 -11.34 -17.81 7.27
CA VAL A 183 -12.70 -17.64 7.80
C VAL A 183 -13.72 -18.36 6.93
N LEU A 184 -13.68 -18.12 5.61
CA LEU A 184 -14.58 -18.80 4.67
C LEU A 184 -14.30 -20.29 4.62
N ARG A 185 -13.03 -20.71 4.73
CA ARG A 185 -12.68 -22.13 4.89
C ARG A 185 -13.38 -22.77 6.09
N ALA A 186 -13.22 -22.18 7.28
CA ALA A 186 -13.86 -22.70 8.48
C ALA A 186 -15.39 -22.69 8.36
N MET A 187 -15.97 -21.62 7.82
CA MET A 187 -17.41 -21.48 7.61
C MET A 187 -17.97 -22.56 6.68
N LEU A 188 -17.35 -22.75 5.50
CA LEU A 188 -17.81 -23.66 4.46
C LEU A 188 -17.53 -25.14 4.76
N GLN A 189 -16.64 -25.43 5.71
CA GLN A 189 -16.36 -26.77 6.22
C GLN A 189 -17.14 -27.11 7.51
N SER A 190 -17.84 -26.13 8.10
CA SER A 190 -18.62 -26.35 9.32
C SER A 190 -19.89 -27.17 9.07
N THR A 191 -20.45 -27.72 10.15
CA THR A 191 -21.78 -28.35 10.13
C THR A 191 -22.93 -27.34 10.32
N MET A 192 -22.62 -26.04 10.35
CA MET A 192 -23.64 -24.99 10.44
C MET A 192 -24.40 -24.84 9.11
N LYS A 193 -25.41 -23.96 9.07
CA LYS A 193 -26.25 -23.76 7.87
C LYS A 193 -25.41 -23.35 6.67
N GLU A 194 -24.40 -22.53 6.89
CA GLU A 194 -23.50 -22.00 5.88
C GLU A 194 -22.69 -23.12 5.23
N GLY A 195 -22.13 -24.04 6.01
CA GLY A 195 -21.38 -25.18 5.47
C GLY A 195 -22.27 -26.29 4.90
N SER A 196 -23.40 -26.57 5.55
CA SER A 196 -24.31 -27.65 5.13
C SER A 196 -25.11 -27.33 3.87
N ASN A 197 -25.58 -26.08 3.75
CA ASN A 197 -26.40 -25.65 2.61
C ASN A 197 -25.59 -24.83 1.59
N LYS A 198 -24.32 -24.54 1.88
CA LYS A 198 -23.44 -23.67 1.07
C LYS A 198 -24.09 -22.31 0.77
N ARG A 199 -24.82 -21.78 1.75
CA ARG A 199 -25.53 -20.49 1.68
C ARG A 199 -25.05 -19.54 2.77
N VAL A 200 -24.49 -18.41 2.36
CA VAL A 200 -23.89 -17.41 3.26
C VAL A 200 -24.74 -16.14 3.26
N GLN A 201 -25.26 -15.74 4.41
CA GLN A 201 -26.10 -14.55 4.53
C GLN A 201 -25.28 -13.30 4.82
N ILE A 202 -25.41 -12.28 3.95
CA ILE A 202 -24.71 -11.00 4.06
C ILE A 202 -25.65 -9.85 3.68
N LYS A 203 -26.74 -9.73 4.45
CA LYS A 203 -27.84 -8.78 4.21
C LYS A 203 -27.44 -7.31 4.38
N ASP A 204 -26.26 -7.06 4.93
CA ASP A 204 -25.69 -5.74 5.10
C ASP A 204 -24.78 -5.31 3.92
N SER A 205 -24.60 -6.17 2.92
CA SER A 205 -23.77 -5.88 1.74
C SER A 205 -24.58 -5.98 0.44
N PRO A 206 -24.45 -5.00 -0.48
CA PRO A 206 -25.05 -5.08 -1.80
C PRO A 206 -24.34 -6.09 -2.69
N SER A 207 -25.07 -6.69 -3.64
CA SER A 207 -24.58 -7.64 -4.64
C SER A 207 -23.39 -7.09 -5.43
N ALA A 208 -23.37 -5.79 -5.75
CA ALA A 208 -22.23 -5.15 -6.43
C ALA A 208 -20.93 -5.25 -5.62
N GLY A 209 -20.97 -5.04 -4.31
CA GLY A 209 -19.80 -5.15 -3.44
C GLY A 209 -19.30 -6.59 -3.30
N VAL A 210 -20.23 -7.55 -3.28
CA VAL A 210 -19.90 -8.98 -3.26
C VAL A 210 -19.29 -9.41 -4.58
N SER A 211 -19.83 -8.94 -5.69
CA SER A 211 -19.33 -9.24 -7.04
C SER A 211 -17.91 -8.70 -7.22
N LEU A 212 -17.66 -7.44 -6.83
CA LEU A 212 -16.30 -6.87 -6.85
C LEU A 212 -15.35 -7.64 -5.93
N PHE A 213 -15.79 -8.03 -4.72
CA PHE A 213 -14.98 -8.86 -3.84
C PHE A 213 -14.57 -10.18 -4.52
N LEU A 214 -15.51 -10.85 -5.20
CA LEU A 214 -15.23 -12.08 -5.95
C LEU A 214 -14.31 -11.83 -7.16
N GLU A 215 -14.53 -10.78 -7.96
CA GLU A 215 -13.61 -10.41 -9.06
C GLU A 215 -12.17 -10.31 -8.55
N MET A 216 -11.97 -9.64 -7.42
CA MET A 216 -10.66 -9.49 -6.80
C MET A 216 -10.07 -10.81 -6.29
N LEU A 217 -10.89 -11.76 -5.80
CA LEU A 217 -10.40 -13.08 -5.39
C LEU A 217 -9.90 -13.92 -6.56
N TYR A 218 -10.57 -13.84 -7.72
CA TYR A 218 -10.25 -14.66 -8.88
C TYR A 218 -9.11 -14.06 -9.69
N THR A 219 -9.12 -12.74 -9.87
CA THR A 219 -8.31 -12.09 -10.90
C THR A 219 -7.37 -11.02 -10.36
N THR A 220 -7.56 -10.59 -9.11
CA THR A 220 -6.89 -9.40 -8.52
C THR A 220 -7.07 -8.11 -9.33
N ALA A 221 -8.06 -8.09 -10.22
CA ALA A 221 -8.38 -7.00 -11.13
C ALA A 221 -9.90 -6.78 -11.17
N THR A 222 -10.31 -5.67 -11.78
CA THR A 222 -11.71 -5.42 -12.13
C THR A 222 -11.76 -4.78 -13.51
N ARG A 223 -12.78 -5.15 -14.30
CA ARG A 223 -13.03 -4.58 -15.64
C ARG A 223 -13.95 -3.37 -15.60
N THR A 224 -14.53 -3.10 -14.43
CA THR A 224 -15.44 -1.98 -14.21
C THR A 224 -14.73 -0.88 -13.45
N GLU A 225 -15.25 0.34 -13.53
CA GLU A 225 -14.86 1.44 -12.65
C GLU A 225 -15.88 1.51 -11.51
N PRO A 226 -15.69 0.76 -10.40
CA PRO A 226 -16.64 0.76 -9.30
C PRO A 226 -16.63 2.11 -8.57
N ASP A 227 -17.80 2.52 -8.09
CA ASP A 227 -17.88 3.67 -7.18
C ASP A 227 -17.28 3.36 -5.80
N TYR A 228 -17.01 4.41 -5.02
CA TYR A 228 -16.37 4.24 -3.71
C TYR A 228 -17.20 3.41 -2.73
N ARG A 229 -18.54 3.34 -2.90
CA ARG A 229 -19.42 2.56 -2.03
C ARG A 229 -19.30 1.08 -2.31
N THR A 230 -19.17 0.72 -3.58
CA THR A 230 -18.94 -0.65 -4.04
C THR A 230 -17.58 -1.14 -3.57
N VAL A 231 -16.53 -0.32 -3.72
CA VAL A 231 -15.18 -0.67 -3.22
C VAL A 231 -15.17 -0.79 -1.69
N LEU A 232 -15.87 0.09 -0.96
CA LEU A 232 -16.01 -0.02 0.50
C LEU A 232 -16.72 -1.32 0.92
N ALA A 233 -17.80 -1.70 0.23
CA ALA A 233 -18.49 -2.96 0.51
C ALA A 233 -17.57 -4.18 0.27
N ALA A 234 -16.79 -4.18 -0.81
CA ALA A 234 -15.81 -5.23 -1.07
C ALA A 234 -14.70 -5.26 0.00
N LEU A 235 -14.21 -4.10 0.43
CA LEU A 235 -13.19 -3.95 1.49
C LEU A 235 -13.71 -4.51 2.82
N ASP A 236 -14.97 -4.23 3.16
CA ASP A 236 -15.62 -4.72 4.36
C ASP A 236 -15.67 -6.25 4.40
N LEU A 237 -15.97 -6.89 3.26
CA LEU A 237 -15.96 -8.34 3.11
C LEU A 237 -14.55 -8.92 3.19
N ALA A 238 -13.59 -8.32 2.49
CA ALA A 238 -12.18 -8.74 2.53
C ALA A 238 -11.62 -8.66 3.95
N HIS A 239 -11.93 -7.59 4.69
CA HIS A 239 -11.53 -7.43 6.09
C HIS A 239 -12.24 -8.45 6.99
N ARG A 240 -13.56 -8.58 6.88
CA ARG A 240 -14.40 -9.52 7.65
C ARG A 240 -13.93 -10.96 7.50
N TRP A 241 -13.52 -11.34 6.30
CA TRP A 241 -13.08 -12.69 5.98
C TRP A 241 -11.56 -12.85 5.90
N GLN A 242 -10.80 -11.87 6.39
CA GLN A 242 -9.34 -11.94 6.51
C GLN A 242 -8.62 -12.28 5.18
N VAL A 243 -9.10 -11.71 4.07
CA VAL A 243 -8.47 -11.85 2.76
C VAL A 243 -7.37 -10.81 2.61
N GLN A 244 -6.21 -11.10 3.21
CA GLN A 244 -5.10 -10.15 3.30
C GLN A 244 -4.48 -9.78 1.94
N THR A 245 -4.59 -10.66 0.94
CA THR A 245 -4.06 -10.42 -0.41
C THR A 245 -4.83 -9.34 -1.17
N VAL A 246 -6.13 -9.21 -0.92
CA VAL A 246 -7.01 -8.29 -1.65
C VAL A 246 -7.15 -6.94 -0.94
N LEU A 247 -6.99 -6.89 0.38
CA LEU A 247 -7.13 -5.65 1.16
C LEU A 247 -6.28 -4.47 0.64
N PRO A 248 -4.97 -4.63 0.36
CA PRO A 248 -4.15 -3.52 -0.15
C PRO A 248 -4.57 -3.01 -1.53
N LEU A 249 -5.14 -3.88 -2.37
CA LEU A 249 -5.63 -3.54 -3.71
C LEU A 249 -6.89 -2.66 -3.60
N LEU A 250 -7.82 -3.05 -2.73
CA LEU A 250 -9.03 -2.28 -2.46
C LEU A 250 -8.73 -0.95 -1.75
N GLU A 251 -7.78 -0.92 -0.81
CA GLU A 251 -7.28 0.33 -0.22
C GLU A 251 -6.74 1.27 -1.30
N SER A 252 -5.94 0.75 -2.24
CA SER A 252 -5.38 1.54 -3.35
C SER A 252 -6.48 2.08 -4.28
N GLY A 253 -7.51 1.28 -4.56
CA GLY A 253 -8.70 1.72 -5.30
C GLY A 253 -9.44 2.86 -4.59
N LEU A 254 -9.62 2.77 -3.27
CA LEU A 254 -10.26 3.83 -2.47
C LEU A 254 -9.44 5.12 -2.44
N LEU A 255 -8.10 5.03 -2.43
CA LEU A 255 -7.23 6.20 -2.54
C LEU A 255 -7.46 6.94 -3.86
N GLY A 256 -7.60 6.22 -4.98
CA GLY A 256 -7.93 6.80 -6.28
C GLY A 256 -9.31 7.46 -6.33
N LEU A 257 -10.23 7.03 -5.46
CA LEU A 257 -11.60 7.54 -5.34
C LEU A 257 -11.77 8.57 -4.22
N LEU A 258 -10.68 8.99 -3.56
CA LEU A 258 -10.72 9.92 -2.44
C LEU A 258 -11.03 11.35 -2.93
N SER A 259 -12.18 11.87 -2.49
CA SER A 259 -12.67 13.21 -2.81
C SER A 259 -13.37 13.79 -1.59
N VAL A 260 -13.81 15.06 -1.65
CA VAL A 260 -14.58 15.67 -0.54
C VAL A 260 -15.85 14.87 -0.23
N ASP A 261 -16.52 14.36 -1.27
CA ASP A 261 -17.78 13.62 -1.12
C ASP A 261 -17.58 12.20 -0.56
N SER A 262 -16.50 11.53 -0.92
CA SER A 262 -16.20 10.17 -0.44
C SER A 262 -15.41 10.14 0.86
N PHE A 263 -14.77 11.26 1.23
CA PHE A 263 -13.83 11.36 2.35
C PHE A 263 -14.37 10.79 3.66
N ALA A 264 -15.57 11.22 4.08
CA ALA A 264 -16.10 10.83 5.39
C ALA A 264 -16.29 9.31 5.49
N ALA A 265 -16.82 8.68 4.45
CA ALA A 265 -17.05 7.23 4.41
C ALA A 265 -15.74 6.44 4.37
N ILE A 266 -14.78 6.87 3.55
CA ILE A 266 -13.48 6.20 3.41
C ILE A 266 -12.66 6.32 4.70
N ALA A 267 -12.59 7.53 5.28
CA ALA A 267 -11.85 7.78 6.51
C ALA A 267 -12.45 7.03 7.71
N GLU A 268 -13.79 6.96 7.80
CA GLU A 268 -14.47 6.19 8.83
C GLU A 268 -14.16 4.69 8.70
N ALA A 269 -14.26 4.13 7.49
CA ALA A 269 -13.93 2.73 7.25
C ALA A 269 -12.47 2.42 7.60
N ALA A 270 -11.53 3.30 7.23
CA ALA A 270 -10.11 3.16 7.53
C ALA A 270 -9.85 3.15 9.05
N ALA A 271 -10.48 4.06 9.79
CA ALA A 271 -10.34 4.17 11.24
C ALA A 271 -10.95 2.98 11.99
N LEU A 272 -12.17 2.57 11.61
CA LEU A 272 -12.88 1.46 12.28
C LEU A 272 -12.20 0.10 12.08
N LYS A 273 -11.50 -0.08 10.95
CA LYS A 273 -10.83 -1.33 10.59
C LYS A 273 -9.32 -1.33 10.87
N GLY A 274 -8.76 -0.22 11.36
CA GLY A 274 -7.32 -0.14 11.64
C GLY A 274 -6.45 -0.17 10.38
N LEU A 275 -6.94 0.36 9.24
CA LEU A 275 -6.21 0.37 7.97
C LEU A 275 -5.22 1.54 7.92
N GLU A 276 -4.04 1.34 8.49
CA GLU A 276 -3.04 2.39 8.74
C GLU A 276 -2.60 3.18 7.48
N ARG A 277 -2.47 2.50 6.33
CA ARG A 277 -2.10 3.16 5.07
C ARG A 277 -3.21 4.11 4.60
N LEU A 278 -4.45 3.61 4.56
CA LEU A 278 -5.60 4.42 4.19
C LEU A 278 -5.87 5.54 5.21
N GLN A 279 -5.67 5.30 6.51
CA GLN A 279 -5.78 6.31 7.56
C GLN A 279 -4.81 7.48 7.36
N ARG A 280 -3.52 7.20 7.14
CA ARG A 280 -2.49 8.24 6.87
C ARG A 280 -2.84 9.08 5.65
N SER A 281 -3.27 8.42 4.58
CA SER A 281 -3.66 9.09 3.35
C SER A 281 -4.90 9.98 3.54
N CYS A 282 -5.92 9.48 4.27
CA CYS A 282 -7.09 10.27 4.64
C CYS A 282 -6.72 11.48 5.51
N ALA A 283 -5.81 11.32 6.48
CA ALA A 283 -5.34 12.43 7.31
C ALA A 283 -4.60 13.48 6.46
N SER A 284 -3.72 13.05 5.56
CA SER A 284 -3.01 13.92 4.60
C SER A 284 -3.97 14.68 3.70
N PHE A 285 -4.98 14.01 3.13
CA PHE A 285 -6.01 14.65 2.31
C PHE A 285 -6.86 15.64 3.12
N GLY A 286 -7.37 15.19 4.26
CA GLY A 286 -8.28 15.98 5.09
C GLY A 286 -7.63 17.24 5.67
N THR A 287 -6.34 17.20 6.01
CA THR A 287 -5.59 18.38 6.49
C THR A 287 -5.34 19.41 5.38
N LYS A 288 -5.23 18.96 4.12
CA LYS A 288 -4.99 19.83 2.95
C LYS A 288 -6.28 20.38 2.32
N SER A 289 -7.41 19.69 2.43
CA SER A 289 -8.69 20.13 1.87
C SER A 289 -9.38 21.16 2.77
N THR A 290 -9.60 22.36 2.23
CA THR A 290 -10.33 23.45 2.91
C THR A 290 -11.77 23.06 3.25
N GLU A 291 -12.44 22.34 2.36
CA GLU A 291 -13.82 21.90 2.47
C GLU A 291 -13.96 20.86 3.59
N VAL A 292 -13.04 19.89 3.67
CA VAL A 292 -13.01 18.90 4.75
C VAL A 292 -12.71 19.58 6.10
N GLN A 293 -11.81 20.56 6.13
CA GLN A 293 -11.55 21.35 7.34
C GLN A 293 -12.77 22.15 7.81
N ASP A 294 -13.56 22.68 6.87
CA ASP A 294 -14.80 23.36 7.20
C ASP A 294 -15.90 22.38 7.65
N MET A 295 -15.96 21.18 7.07
CA MET A 295 -16.82 20.08 7.55
C MET A 295 -16.47 19.68 8.99
N LEU A 296 -15.18 19.65 9.32
CA LEU A 296 -14.67 19.37 10.66
C LEU A 296 -15.11 20.45 11.66
N LYS A 297 -14.92 21.74 11.33
CA LYS A 297 -15.36 22.87 12.19
C LYS A 297 -16.88 22.88 12.41
N LYS A 298 -17.65 22.49 11.39
CA LYS A 298 -19.12 22.39 11.45
C LYS A 298 -19.62 21.17 12.23
N GLY A 299 -18.74 20.25 12.63
CA GLY A 299 -19.11 19.02 13.34
C GLY A 299 -19.89 18.03 12.48
N SER A 300 -19.68 18.06 11.16
CA SER A 300 -20.41 17.21 10.20
C SER A 300 -19.73 15.87 9.91
N LEU A 301 -18.54 15.63 10.49
CA LEU A 301 -17.78 14.40 10.33
C LEU A 301 -18.04 13.42 11.50
N PRO A 302 -17.98 12.09 11.26
CA PRO A 302 -18.08 11.11 12.33
C PRO A 302 -16.98 11.27 13.39
N SER A 303 -17.27 10.94 14.65
CA SER A 303 -16.32 11.10 15.78
C SER A 303 -14.98 10.40 15.54
N VAL A 304 -14.99 9.24 14.90
CA VAL A 304 -13.76 8.50 14.57
C VAL A 304 -12.90 9.24 13.55
N VAL A 305 -13.52 9.92 12.58
CA VAL A 305 -12.83 10.75 11.58
C VAL A 305 -12.27 12.02 12.22
N CYS A 306 -13.00 12.65 13.15
CA CYS A 306 -12.47 13.80 13.89
C CYS A 306 -11.20 13.43 14.68
N LYS A 307 -11.20 12.26 15.33
CA LYS A 307 -10.01 11.73 16.03
C LYS A 307 -8.84 11.48 15.08
N LEU A 308 -9.12 10.91 13.90
CA LEU A 308 -8.12 10.69 12.85
C LEU A 308 -7.45 12.01 12.42
N LEU A 309 -8.21 13.11 12.36
CA LEU A 309 -7.71 14.44 12.02
C LEU A 309 -7.06 15.18 13.20
N GLY A 310 -6.79 14.49 14.32
CA GLY A 310 -6.10 15.06 15.47
C GLY A 310 -6.99 15.88 16.42
N GLN A 311 -8.31 15.88 16.25
CA GLN A 311 -9.22 16.42 17.26
C GLN A 311 -9.55 15.37 18.31
N HIS A 312 -9.03 15.56 19.52
CA HIS A 312 -9.57 14.91 20.70
C HIS A 312 -10.97 15.48 20.98
N THR A 313 -12.02 14.78 20.56
CA THR A 313 -13.37 15.07 21.09
C THR A 313 -13.36 14.82 22.59
N GLU A 314 -13.33 15.88 23.40
CA GLU A 314 -13.73 15.86 24.82
C GLU A 314 -15.25 15.64 24.94
N VAL A 315 -15.75 14.55 24.35
CA VAL A 315 -17.18 14.20 24.42
C VAL A 315 -17.28 12.76 24.87
N SER A 316 -17.07 12.50 26.17
CA SER A 316 -17.49 11.21 26.77
C SER A 316 -17.67 11.19 28.30
N LEU A 317 -17.78 12.31 29.01
CA LEU A 317 -18.22 12.27 30.42
C LEU A 317 -19.69 12.70 30.59
N GLU A 318 -20.19 13.66 29.81
CA GLU A 318 -21.58 14.12 29.96
C GLU A 318 -22.62 13.16 29.36
N GLN A 319 -22.32 12.47 28.25
CA GLN A 319 -23.26 11.50 27.65
C GLN A 319 -23.34 10.20 28.46
N GLN A 320 -22.25 9.77 29.10
CA GLN A 320 -22.29 8.67 30.07
C GLN A 320 -23.04 9.07 31.36
N ALA A 321 -22.90 10.32 31.82
CA ALA A 321 -23.66 10.83 32.96
C ALA A 321 -25.17 10.93 32.67
N ARG A 322 -25.56 11.33 31.46
CA ARG A 322 -26.98 11.37 31.03
C ARG A 322 -27.61 9.99 30.89
N LYS A 323 -26.87 8.97 30.42
CA LYS A 323 -27.34 7.59 30.40
C LYS A 323 -27.46 6.99 31.81
N LYS A 324 -26.54 7.30 32.73
CA LYS A 324 -26.64 6.86 34.13
C LYS A 324 -27.80 7.52 34.89
N ARG A 325 -28.14 8.79 34.61
CA ARG A 325 -29.29 9.47 35.24
C ARG A 325 -30.66 8.98 34.77
N LYS A 326 -30.76 8.40 33.56
CA LYS A 326 -32.02 7.81 33.05
C LYS A 326 -32.27 6.37 33.50
N PHE A 327 -31.31 5.72 34.15
CA PHE A 327 -31.46 4.35 34.65
C PHE A 327 -31.81 4.29 36.14
N PHE A 328 -31.90 5.45 36.80
CA PHE A 328 -32.21 5.58 38.24
C PHE A 328 -33.43 6.50 38.51
N GLN A 329 -34.35 6.63 37.53
CA GLN A 329 -35.70 7.14 37.74
C GLN A 329 -36.71 6.18 37.14
#